data_AF-A0A948VFZ7-F1
#
_entry.id   AF-A0A948VFZ7-F1
#
_cell.length_a   1.000
_cell.length_b   1.000
_cell.length_c   1.000
_cell.angle_alpha   90.00
_cell.angle_beta   90.00
_cell.angle_gamma   90.00
#
_symmetry.space_group_name_H-M   'P 1'
#
loop_
_entity.id
_entity.type
_entity.pdbx_description
1 polymer ?
#
loop_
_entity_poly.entity_id
_entity_poly.type
_entity_poly.pdbx_seq_one_letter_code
_entity_poly.pdbx_strand_id
1 'polypeptide(L)'
;MKVYVEPEEITLMEKAATNLRDRLLIRLLAHLGCRISEVLGLTVQDIDFHQGTVTIQHLKTRLKFSCPHCSSRLGRSHKFCPKCG
;
A
#
# COMPACT_ATOMS: atom_id res chain seq x y z
N MET A 1 -11.96 -13.75 -17.55
CA MET A 1 -11.67 -12.38 -17.09
C MET A 1 -10.24 -12.36 -16.59
N LYS A 2 -9.40 -11.44 -17.09
CA LYS A 2 -7.99 -11.34 -16.68
C LYS A 2 -7.92 -10.72 -15.29
N VAL A 3 -7.16 -11.34 -14.38
CA VAL A 3 -7.07 -10.91 -12.97
C VAL A 3 -5.91 -9.94 -12.74
N TYR A 4 -4.83 -10.09 -13.52
CA TYR A 4 -3.60 -9.31 -13.39
C TYR A 4 -3.31 -8.53 -14.68
N VAL A 5 -2.57 -7.43 -14.51
CA VAL A 5 -2.07 -6.58 -15.58
C VAL A 5 -0.64 -7.00 -15.89
N GLU A 6 -0.35 -7.22 -17.17
CA GLU A 6 0.98 -7.62 -17.64
C GLU A 6 1.90 -6.39 -17.84
N PRO A 7 3.22 -6.57 -17.86
CA PRO A 7 4.17 -5.46 -18.05
C PRO A 7 3.94 -4.62 -19.31
N GLU A 8 3.50 -5.26 -20.40
CA GLU A 8 3.18 -4.56 -21.66
C GLU A 8 1.94 -3.67 -21.49
N GLU A 9 0.94 -4.15 -20.73
CA GLU A 9 -0.28 -3.40 -20.44
C GLU A 9 0.02 -2.20 -19.52
N ILE A 10 0.93 -2.35 -18.55
CA ILE A 10 1.43 -1.22 -17.73
C ILE A 10 2.04 -0.14 -18.62
N THR A 11 2.88 -0.55 -19.57
CA THR A 11 3.53 0.38 -20.52
C THR A 11 2.50 1.13 -21.36
N LEU A 12 1.42 0.47 -21.79
CA LEU A 12 0.32 1.10 -22.51
C LEU A 12 -0.44 2.09 -21.62
N MET A 13 -0.68 1.75 -20.35
CA MET A 13 -1.32 2.65 -19.38
C MET A 13 -0.47 3.90 -19.13
N GLU A 14 0.85 3.78 -18.99
CA GLU A 14 1.75 4.92 -18.85
C GLU A 14 1.73 5.85 -20.07
N LYS A 15 1.64 5.30 -21.29
CA LYS A 15 1.54 6.06 -22.53
C LYS A 15 0.20 6.75 -22.71
N ALA A 16 -0.88 6.14 -22.21
CA ALA A 16 -2.23 6.69 -22.27
C ALA A 16 -2.46 7.81 -21.24
N ALA A 17 -1.66 7.87 -20.16
CA ALA A 17 -1.75 8.90 -19.14
C ALA A 17 -1.31 10.27 -19.71
N THR A 18 -2.24 11.23 -19.76
CA THR A 18 -2.01 12.57 -20.33
C THR A 18 -1.34 13.53 -19.35
N ASN A 19 -1.34 13.20 -18.05
CA ASN A 19 -0.71 14.02 -17.02
C ASN A 19 0.46 13.27 -16.36
N LEU A 20 1.43 14.05 -15.87
CA LEU A 20 2.64 13.50 -15.25
C LEU A 20 2.34 12.73 -13.96
N ARG A 21 1.38 13.23 -13.17
CA ARG A 21 1.02 12.67 -11.86
C ARG A 21 0.52 11.23 -11.98
N ASP A 22 -0.41 10.98 -12.89
CA ASP A 22 -1.04 9.68 -13.07
C ASP A 22 -0.06 8.70 -13.73
N ARG A 23 0.79 9.19 -14.65
CA ARG A 23 1.90 8.39 -15.18
C ARG A 23 2.87 7.96 -14.08
N LEU A 24 3.22 8.87 -13.16
CA LEU A 24 4.06 8.56 -12.01
C LEU A 24 3.37 7.56 -11.06
N LEU A 25 2.07 7.73 -10.81
CA LEU A 25 1.29 6.84 -9.95
C LEU A 25 1.26 5.41 -10.49
N ILE A 26 1.00 5.23 -11.80
CA ILE A 26 1.02 3.92 -12.47
C ILE A 26 2.40 3.27 -12.29
N ARG A 27 3.46 4.03 -12.58
CA ARG A 27 4.85 3.56 -12.51
C ARG A 27 5.24 3.16 -11.08
N LEU A 28 4.94 3.98 -10.08
CA LEU A 28 5.26 3.69 -8.68
C LEU A 28 4.53 2.45 -8.17
N LEU A 29 3.23 2.31 -8.48
CA LEU A 29 2.46 1.13 -8.07
C LEU A 29 3.01 -0.15 -8.71
N ALA A 30 3.34 -0.10 -10.01
CA ALA A 30 3.88 -1.25 -10.73
C ALA A 30 5.27 -1.68 -10.21
N HIS A 31 6.15 -0.73 -9.91
CA HIS A 31 7.53 -1.04 -9.48
C HIS A 31 7.67 -1.33 -7.99
N LEU A 32 6.92 -0.64 -7.12
CA LEU A 32 7.09 -0.76 -5.67
C LEU A 32 6.19 -1.83 -5.06
N GLY A 33 5.13 -2.28 -5.75
CA GLY A 33 4.20 -3.30 -5.26
C GLY A 33 3.45 -2.88 -3.98
N CYS A 34 3.36 -1.59 -3.71
CA CYS A 34 2.72 -1.03 -2.53
C CYS A 34 1.22 -0.79 -2.74
N ARG A 35 0.50 -0.56 -1.65
CA ARG A 35 -0.95 -0.29 -1.70
C ARG A 35 -1.20 1.12 -2.19
N ILE A 36 -2.36 1.33 -2.82
CA ILE A 36 -2.81 2.66 -3.26
C ILE A 36 -2.76 3.70 -2.14
N SER A 37 -3.18 3.35 -0.92
CA SER A 37 -3.14 4.26 0.23
C SER A 37 -1.73 4.62 0.68
N GLU A 38 -0.75 3.76 0.42
CA GLU A 38 0.65 3.99 0.77
C GLU A 38 1.29 4.98 -0.21
N VAL A 39 1.08 4.82 -1.52
CA VAL A 39 1.55 5.79 -2.53
C VAL A 39 0.93 7.17 -2.34
N LEU A 40 -0.38 7.23 -2.08
CA LEU A 40 -1.07 8.50 -1.84
C LEU A 40 -0.58 9.23 -0.57
N GLY A 41 0.07 8.51 0.35
CA GLY A 41 0.66 9.07 1.57
C GLY A 41 2.13 9.47 1.44
N LEU A 42 2.78 9.22 0.29
CA LEU A 42 4.19 9.57 0.09
C LEU A 42 4.38 11.09 0.06
N THR A 43 5.43 11.53 0.74
CA THR A 43 5.93 12.90 0.72
C THR A 43 7.25 12.98 -0.03
N VAL A 44 7.70 14.20 -0.36
CA VAL A 44 8.99 14.39 -1.03
C VAL A 44 10.15 13.91 -0.14
N GLN A 45 10.00 13.99 1.18
CA GLN A 45 10.99 13.55 2.15
C GLN A 45 11.18 12.03 2.19
N ASP A 46 10.21 11.26 1.68
CA ASP A 46 10.28 9.81 1.64
C ASP A 46 11.13 9.28 0.47
N ILE A 47 11.56 10.15 -0.45
CA ILE A 47 12.29 9.78 -1.67
C ILE A 47 13.77 10.11 -1.52
N ASP A 48 14.62 9.10 -1.52
CA ASP A 48 16.07 9.26 -1.56
C ASP A 48 16.58 8.96 -2.97
N PHE A 49 16.88 10.01 -3.73
CA PHE A 49 17.43 9.88 -5.08
C PHE A 49 18.89 9.43 -5.11
N HIS A 50 19.66 9.59 -4.03
CA HIS A 50 21.04 9.10 -3.96
C HIS A 50 21.09 7.58 -3.81
N GLN A 51 20.20 7.03 -2.98
CA GLN A 51 20.09 5.59 -2.76
C GLN A 51 19.12 4.91 -3.74
N GLY A 52 18.30 5.69 -4.45
CA GLY A 52 17.27 5.15 -5.34
C GLY A 52 16.16 4.44 -4.59
N THR A 53 15.84 4.89 -3.37
CA THR A 53 14.87 4.24 -2.47
C THR A 53 13.68 5.14 -2.18
N VAL A 54 12.55 4.51 -1.83
CA VAL A 54 11.33 5.18 -1.37
C VAL A 54 10.92 4.56 -0.04
N THR A 55 10.77 5.39 0.98
CA THR A 55 10.34 4.98 2.32
C THR A 55 8.83 4.87 2.36
N ILE A 56 8.30 3.66 2.54
CA ILE A 56 6.85 3.42 2.60
C ILE A 56 6.40 3.21 4.05
N GLN A 57 5.58 4.13 4.56
CA GLN A 57 4.89 3.93 5.82
C GLN A 57 3.74 2.93 5.66
N HIS A 58 3.89 1.75 6.24
CA HIS A 58 2.89 0.69 6.14
C HIS A 58 1.67 1.00 7.02
N LEU A 59 0.58 1.46 6.39
CA LEU A 59 -0.64 1.89 7.08
C LEU A 59 -1.53 0.73 7.56
N LYS A 60 -1.49 -0.41 6.87
CA LYS A 60 -2.34 -1.59 7.17
C LYS A 60 -1.50 -2.84 7.40
N THR A 61 -0.93 -2.95 8.60
CA THR A 61 -0.30 -4.18 9.05
C THR A 61 -1.38 -5.18 9.48
N ARG A 62 -1.35 -6.41 8.94
CA ARG A 62 -2.24 -7.48 9.41
C ARG A 62 -1.75 -7.94 10.79
N LEU A 63 -2.34 -7.37 11.83
CA LEU A 63 -2.08 -7.79 13.20
C LEU A 63 -2.71 -9.16 13.44
N LYS A 64 -1.88 -10.13 13.84
CA LYS A 64 -2.34 -11.41 14.41
C LYS A 64 -2.51 -11.25 15.92
N PHE A 65 -3.33 -10.28 16.32
CA PHE A 65 -3.62 -10.04 17.74
C PHE A 65 -4.92 -10.74 18.11
N SER A 66 -4.90 -11.52 19.19
CA SER A 66 -6.05 -12.25 19.69
C SER A 66 -6.22 -12.03 21.18
N CYS A 67 -7.48 -11.97 21.64
CA CYS A 67 -7.78 -11.89 23.07
C CYS A 67 -7.26 -13.15 23.79
N PRO A 68 -6.51 -13.03 24.90
CA PRO A 68 -6.01 -14.20 25.62
C PRO A 68 -7.12 -15.00 26.33
N HIS A 69 -8.28 -14.39 26.57
CA HIS A 69 -9.39 -15.04 27.28
C HIS A 69 -10.35 -15.79 26.36
N CYS A 70 -10.74 -15.18 25.22
CA CYS A 70 -11.74 -15.77 24.30
C CYS A 70 -11.20 -16.06 22.89
N SER A 71 -9.91 -15.84 22.64
CA SER A 71 -9.23 -16.06 21.35
C SER A 71 -9.81 -15.29 20.16
N SER A 72 -10.67 -14.30 20.41
CA SER A 72 -11.24 -13.44 19.35
C SER A 72 -10.15 -12.58 18.71
N ARG A 73 -10.21 -12.36 17.39
CA ARG A 73 -9.29 -11.46 16.69
C ARG A 73 -9.53 -10.02 17.10
N LEU A 74 -8.44 -9.31 17.38
CA LEU A 74 -8.46 -7.91 17.81
C LEU A 74 -7.74 -7.04 16.77
N GLY A 75 -8.39 -5.95 16.37
CA GLY A 75 -7.75 -4.86 15.61
C GLY A 75 -6.92 -3.94 16.51
N ARG A 76 -5.94 -3.21 15.93
CA ARG A 76 -5.01 -2.32 16.65
C ARG A 76 -5.67 -1.31 17.59
N SER A 77 -6.85 -0.84 17.23
CA SER A 77 -7.59 0.22 17.94
C SER A 77 -8.36 -0.28 19.15
N HIS A 78 -8.53 -1.59 19.34
CA HIS A 78 -9.27 -2.12 20.48
C HIS A 78 -8.43 -1.97 21.76
N LYS A 79 -8.94 -1.18 22.70
CA LYS A 79 -8.38 -1.09 24.07
C LYS A 79 -8.84 -2.24 24.97
N PHE A 80 -10.01 -2.81 24.68
CA PHE A 80 -10.65 -3.91 25.40
C PHE A 80 -11.22 -4.93 24.39
N CYS A 81 -11.49 -6.17 24.83
CA CYS A 81 -12.02 -7.19 23.92
C CYS A 81 -13.52 -6.96 23.69
N PRO A 82 -13.98 -6.77 22.45
CA PRO A 82 -15.40 -6.55 22.18
C PRO A 82 -16.28 -7.78 22.45
N LYS A 83 -15.69 -8.96 22.66
CA LYS A 83 -16.41 -10.21 22.95
C LYS A 83 -16.56 -10.54 24.43
N CYS A 84 -15.52 -10.32 25.23
CA CYS A 84 -15.52 -10.72 26.65
C CYS A 84 -15.32 -9.55 27.62
N GLY A 85 -15.27 -8.31 27.13
CA GLY A 85 -15.03 -7.10 27.92
C GLY A 85 -13.56 -6.76 28.07
#